data_AF-A0AAJ1QBA4-F1
#
_entry.id   AF-A0AAJ1QBA4-F1
#
_cell.length_a   1.000
_cell.length_b   1.000
_cell.length_c   1.000
_cell.angle_alpha   90.00
_cell.angle_beta   90.00
_cell.angle_gamma   90.00
#
_symmetry.space_group_name_H-M   'P 1'
#
loop_
_entity.id
_entity.type
_entity.pdbx_description
1 polymer ?
#
loop_
_entity_poly.entity_id
_entity_poly.type
_entity_poly.pdbx_seq_one_letter_code
_entity_poly.pdbx_strand_id
1 'polypeptide(L)'
;MELVKFIAVGEKQVISDYYEYVDRILDELHKQGYIGGYKVEPSVVDCPSRICISTHKDEYIVDLVFEFNTFKNVKQLMIDISSDNYEVDINQSYLEDLKLDIKKIIVKDWDKLVWLYDEDAYLLSSDLYSRFYVTENKIRRFINEFMVKTFGINWWDILPDQTIKNKYKSRYVGYKTVVPGFNNVDNHLLSIDVGDLFKVLTMKKMVWTPSYDKDIEDLLCGVITGNECKIIEKVKKQLTVKEDFWEKYFKDYFGIGFSECYRDFELNRNHVAHNKILDRSGYNYIRKSINKIDQYVDDALVKLYKNEKSIEQLQVEAEKYKALLIETKQNDSGIRIRNREKIISVFEEALEEKFVDIEEALRFREDIAISGIGFDRNKLSGVLFSANSKVYNKKLDFLYLMDINDDEGSESTLTITCLCRQNGDDEARLLENFKVYISYTNGEVEYNNEEGYYMPVTNDGISESDLDNYLDKVIDFINVELESLKEYVDSISYERVKEGGTSPIADRVYCDECEEEYICIDESLAEVGICLNCGTYYKISECERCGQYFIDYEGAEIKICDQCKQYYDRE
;
A
#
# COMPACT_ATOMS: atom_id res chain seq x y z
N MET A 1 3.28 54.00 12.26
CA MET A 1 3.11 53.19 11.02
C MET A 1 1.94 53.75 10.22
N GLU A 2 2.06 53.94 8.91
CA GLU A 2 0.95 54.38 8.03
C GLU A 2 -0.11 53.26 7.97
N LEU A 3 -1.40 53.58 8.16
CA LEU A 3 -2.48 52.60 8.16
C LEU A 3 -3.43 52.81 6.99
N VAL A 4 -3.88 54.05 6.76
CA VAL A 4 -4.84 54.38 5.70
C VAL A 4 -4.51 55.75 5.12
N LYS A 5 -4.57 55.87 3.80
CA LYS A 5 -4.33 57.12 3.08
C LYS A 5 -5.28 57.30 1.92
N PHE A 6 -5.94 58.44 1.88
CA PHE A 6 -6.81 58.80 0.77
C PHE A 6 -6.85 60.30 0.51
N ILE A 7 -7.24 60.66 -0.70
CA ILE A 7 -7.33 62.05 -1.16
C ILE A 7 -8.77 62.34 -1.59
N ALA A 8 -9.32 63.43 -1.07
CA ALA A 8 -10.51 64.07 -1.61
C ALA A 8 -10.11 65.18 -2.59
N VAL A 9 -10.73 65.22 -3.76
CA VAL A 9 -10.33 66.07 -4.89
C VAL A 9 -11.52 66.85 -5.43
N GLY A 10 -11.32 68.14 -5.66
CA GLY A 10 -12.34 69.06 -6.20
C GLY A 10 -13.32 69.48 -5.12
N GLU A 11 -13.03 70.59 -4.45
CA GLU A 11 -13.96 71.15 -3.45
C GLU A 11 -15.25 71.62 -4.15
N LYS A 12 -16.41 71.21 -3.61
CA LYS A 12 -17.74 71.62 -4.10
C LYS A 12 -18.13 73.00 -3.57
N GLN A 13 -17.61 73.35 -2.41
CA GLN A 13 -17.81 74.61 -1.73
C GLN A 13 -16.47 75.09 -1.21
N VAL A 14 -16.25 76.41 -1.25
CA VAL A 14 -14.99 77.01 -0.81
C VAL A 14 -14.85 76.82 0.70
N ILE A 15 -13.78 76.14 1.12
CA ILE A 15 -13.45 75.98 2.54
C ILE A 15 -12.64 77.20 2.98
N SER A 16 -13.27 78.09 3.75
CA SER A 16 -12.67 79.36 4.21
C SER A 16 -11.67 79.20 5.35
N ASP A 17 -11.89 78.23 6.24
CA ASP A 17 -11.03 77.93 7.38
C ASP A 17 -10.80 76.41 7.50
N TYR A 18 -9.54 75.99 7.36
CA TYR A 18 -9.16 74.58 7.44
C TYR A 18 -9.25 74.02 8.85
N TYR A 19 -9.00 74.84 9.88
CA TYR A 19 -9.12 74.42 11.27
C TYR A 19 -10.58 74.19 11.63
N GLU A 20 -11.47 75.13 11.32
CA GLU A 20 -12.91 74.96 11.57
C GLU A 20 -13.47 73.76 10.81
N TYR A 21 -13.01 73.54 9.57
CA TYR A 21 -13.42 72.39 8.77
C TYR A 21 -12.98 71.06 9.38
N VAL A 22 -11.71 70.95 9.81
CA VAL A 22 -11.18 69.73 10.45
C VAL A 22 -11.78 69.53 11.84
N ASP A 23 -11.94 70.57 12.64
CA ASP A 23 -12.54 70.49 13.98
C ASP A 23 -13.98 69.95 13.92
N ARG A 24 -14.77 70.36 12.93
CA ARG A 24 -16.09 69.76 12.65
C ARG A 24 -16.04 68.26 12.35
N ILE A 25 -15.00 67.78 11.65
CA ILE A 25 -14.82 66.34 11.39
C ILE A 25 -14.53 65.63 12.70
N LEU A 26 -13.59 66.16 13.50
CA LEU A 26 -13.17 65.58 14.77
C LEU A 26 -14.32 65.56 15.80
N ASP A 27 -15.08 66.65 15.91
CA ASP A 27 -16.26 66.75 16.77
C ASP A 27 -17.26 65.64 16.48
N GLU A 28 -17.49 65.35 15.20
CA GLU A 28 -18.42 64.31 14.77
C GLU A 28 -17.87 62.91 15.08
N LEU A 29 -16.57 62.67 14.83
CA LEU A 29 -15.92 61.41 15.19
C LEU A 29 -15.89 61.17 16.70
N HIS A 30 -15.71 62.23 17.51
CA HIS A 30 -15.71 62.17 18.96
C HIS A 30 -17.12 61.85 19.49
N LYS A 31 -18.17 62.49 18.95
CA LYS A 31 -19.57 62.18 19.28
C LYS A 31 -19.94 60.73 18.99
N GLN A 32 -19.36 60.16 17.93
CA GLN A 32 -19.57 58.76 17.53
C GLN A 32 -18.67 57.78 18.30
N GLY A 33 -17.76 58.25 19.15
CA GLY A 33 -16.89 57.41 19.98
C GLY A 33 -15.72 56.77 19.23
N TYR A 34 -15.35 57.29 18.05
CA TYR A 34 -14.19 56.78 17.30
C TYR A 34 -12.87 57.38 17.75
N ILE A 35 -12.90 58.53 18.38
CA ILE A 35 -11.71 59.20 18.92
C ILE A 35 -12.00 59.62 20.36
N GLY A 36 -11.00 59.58 21.23
CA GLY A 36 -11.09 60.12 22.58
C GLY A 36 -10.75 61.60 22.62
N GLY A 37 -10.21 62.07 23.75
CA GLY A 37 -9.65 63.41 23.84
C GLY A 37 -8.63 63.65 22.73
N TYR A 38 -8.76 64.75 22.01
CA TYR A 38 -7.86 65.11 20.92
C TYR A 38 -7.24 66.49 21.21
N LYS A 39 -5.99 66.65 20.77
CA LYS A 39 -5.30 67.93 20.80
C LYS A 39 -4.98 68.31 19.36
N VAL A 40 -5.56 69.41 18.90
CA VAL A 40 -5.17 70.00 17.61
C VAL A 40 -3.82 70.68 17.81
N GLU A 41 -2.79 70.18 17.15
CA GLU A 41 -1.50 70.86 17.14
C GLU A 41 -1.51 71.86 15.96
N PRO A 42 -1.52 73.18 16.22
CA PRO A 42 -1.55 74.16 15.16
C PRO A 42 -0.27 74.06 14.33
N SER A 43 -0.45 74.18 13.01
CA SER A 43 0.55 74.20 11.93
C SER A 43 2.00 74.05 12.36
N VAL A 44 2.67 73.01 11.84
CA VAL A 44 4.14 73.03 11.74
C VAL A 44 4.49 74.38 11.08
N VAL A 45 5.41 75.14 11.69
CA VAL A 45 5.73 76.54 11.34
C VAL A 45 6.02 76.74 9.83
N ASP A 46 6.35 75.66 9.11
CA ASP A 46 6.66 75.62 7.69
C ASP A 46 5.50 75.16 6.75
N CYS A 47 4.33 74.74 7.25
CA CYS A 47 3.22 74.27 6.42
C CYS A 47 1.82 74.59 7.02
N PRO A 48 1.24 75.77 6.73
CA PRO A 48 -0.04 76.21 7.30
C PRO A 48 -1.26 75.43 6.81
N SER A 49 -1.09 74.58 5.79
CA SER A 49 -2.16 73.75 5.23
C SER A 49 -2.21 72.33 5.81
N ARG A 50 -1.37 72.02 6.80
CA ARG A 50 -1.29 70.72 7.45
C ARG A 50 -1.74 70.80 8.90
N ILE A 51 -2.68 69.94 9.28
CA ILE A 51 -3.24 69.83 10.63
C ILE A 51 -3.00 68.40 11.11
N CYS A 52 -2.33 68.26 12.25
CA CYS A 52 -2.02 66.97 12.87
C CYS A 52 -2.79 66.84 14.18
N ILE A 53 -3.37 65.66 14.41
CA ILE A 53 -4.11 65.32 15.61
C ILE A 53 -3.64 63.95 16.09
N SER A 54 -3.27 63.88 17.37
CA SER A 54 -3.11 62.61 18.07
C SER A 54 -4.32 62.40 18.99
N THR A 55 -4.93 61.23 18.91
CA THR A 55 -6.05 60.85 19.77
C THR A 55 -5.83 59.49 20.40
N HIS A 56 -6.37 59.34 21.60
CA HIS A 56 -6.31 58.10 22.37
C HIS A 56 -7.64 57.37 22.27
N LYS A 57 -7.61 56.08 21.94
CA LYS A 57 -8.75 55.20 22.09
C LYS A 57 -8.30 53.90 22.76
N ASP A 58 -8.88 53.62 23.92
CA ASP A 58 -8.49 52.52 24.79
C ASP A 58 -6.97 52.53 25.08
N GLU A 59 -6.22 51.52 24.61
CA GLU A 59 -4.76 51.42 24.80
C GLU A 59 -3.94 51.94 23.60
N TYR A 60 -4.59 52.37 22.52
CA TYR A 60 -3.94 52.72 21.25
C TYR A 60 -3.94 54.22 20.99
N ILE A 61 -2.88 54.70 20.32
CA ILE A 61 -2.72 56.08 19.87
C ILE A 61 -2.90 56.10 18.36
N VAL A 62 -3.83 56.93 17.88
CA VAL A 62 -4.07 57.12 16.45
C VAL A 62 -3.76 58.57 16.09
N ASP A 63 -2.93 58.73 15.08
CA ASP A 63 -2.56 60.01 14.50
C ASP A 63 -3.34 60.23 13.19
N LEU A 64 -4.08 61.33 13.14
CA LEU A 64 -4.82 61.81 11.98
C LEU A 64 -4.13 63.06 11.44
N VAL A 65 -3.76 63.04 10.17
CA VAL A 65 -3.15 64.18 9.48
C VAL A 65 -4.04 64.59 8.32
N PHE A 66 -4.41 65.87 8.30
CA PHE A 66 -5.19 66.51 7.25
C PHE A 66 -4.30 67.52 6.53
N GLU A 67 -4.08 67.35 5.23
CA GLU A 67 -3.22 68.23 4.44
C GLU A 67 -3.97 68.78 3.21
N PHE A 68 -4.15 70.10 3.18
CA PHE A 68 -4.84 70.81 2.11
C PHE A 68 -3.84 71.27 1.05
N ASN A 69 -4.05 70.86 -0.19
CA ASN A 69 -3.17 71.15 -1.30
C ASN A 69 -3.94 71.71 -2.50
N THR A 70 -3.25 72.39 -3.40
CA THR A 70 -3.84 72.87 -4.65
C THR A 70 -2.89 72.59 -5.80
N PHE A 71 -3.33 71.74 -6.72
CA PHE A 71 -2.56 71.38 -7.91
C PHE A 71 -3.38 71.70 -9.14
N LYS A 72 -2.81 72.45 -10.10
CA LYS A 72 -3.48 72.83 -11.36
C LYS A 72 -4.88 73.40 -11.15
N ASN A 73 -5.03 74.30 -10.16
CA ASN A 73 -6.29 74.92 -9.75
C ASN A 73 -7.36 73.97 -9.18
N VAL A 74 -6.99 72.75 -8.81
CA VAL A 74 -7.88 71.80 -8.14
C VAL A 74 -7.45 71.67 -6.69
N LYS A 75 -8.35 72.02 -5.76
CA LYS A 75 -8.16 71.79 -4.33
C LYS A 75 -8.22 70.30 -4.01
N GLN A 76 -7.40 69.88 -3.07
CA GLN A 76 -7.30 68.52 -2.59
C GLN A 76 -7.14 68.51 -1.07
N LEU A 77 -7.72 67.51 -0.42
CA LEU A 77 -7.49 67.20 0.98
C LEU A 77 -6.93 65.79 1.06
N MET A 78 -5.67 65.66 1.50
CA MET A 78 -5.06 64.40 1.84
C MET A 78 -5.34 64.08 3.31
N ILE A 79 -5.76 62.85 3.57
CA ILE A 79 -6.01 62.33 4.90
C ILE A 79 -5.12 61.11 5.10
N ASP A 80 -4.34 61.14 6.16
CA ASP A 80 -3.43 60.08 6.58
C ASP A 80 -3.81 59.65 8.00
N ILE A 81 -4.02 58.34 8.18
CA ILE A 81 -4.29 57.70 9.46
C ILE A 81 -3.08 56.81 9.76
N SER A 82 -2.45 57.04 10.90
CA SER A 82 -1.27 56.29 11.32
C SER A 82 -1.32 55.95 12.80
N SER A 83 -0.58 54.92 13.21
CA SER A 83 -0.42 54.53 14.61
C SER A 83 0.86 53.73 14.78
N ASP A 84 1.53 53.87 15.91
CA ASP A 84 2.73 53.07 16.23
C ASP A 84 2.43 51.85 17.11
N ASN A 85 1.23 51.74 17.68
CA ASN A 85 0.86 50.65 18.59
C ASN A 85 -0.47 49.97 18.26
N TYR A 86 -1.19 50.40 17.23
CA TYR A 86 -2.38 49.71 16.73
C TYR A 86 -1.99 48.64 15.70
N GLU A 87 -2.39 47.39 15.97
CA GLU A 87 -2.26 46.27 15.03
C GLU A 87 -3.59 46.03 14.32
N VAL A 88 -3.55 45.92 13.00
CA VAL A 88 -4.74 45.67 12.18
C VAL A 88 -5.14 44.19 12.31
N ASP A 89 -6.39 43.93 12.70
CA ASP A 89 -6.93 42.58 12.88
C ASP A 89 -8.23 42.39 12.05
N ILE A 90 -8.38 41.22 11.43
CA ILE A 90 -9.53 40.85 10.59
C ILE A 90 -10.86 40.92 11.36
N ASN A 91 -10.83 40.65 12.67
CA ASN A 91 -12.00 40.61 13.55
C ASN A 91 -12.30 41.95 14.21
N GLN A 92 -11.41 42.94 14.07
CA GLN A 92 -11.63 44.29 14.59
C GLN A 92 -12.10 45.23 13.49
N SER A 93 -13.16 46.01 13.74
CA SER A 93 -13.72 46.96 12.76
C SER A 93 -13.25 48.39 12.94
N TYR A 94 -12.52 48.69 14.02
CA TYR A 94 -12.25 50.08 14.42
C TYR A 94 -11.66 50.95 13.31
N LEU A 95 -10.60 50.50 12.65
CA LEU A 95 -9.95 51.22 11.55
C LEU A 95 -10.87 51.38 10.32
N GLU A 96 -11.69 50.37 10.02
CA GLU A 96 -12.69 50.45 8.95
C GLU A 96 -13.79 51.45 9.26
N ASP A 97 -14.33 51.40 10.47
CA ASP A 97 -15.39 52.29 10.91
C ASP A 97 -14.89 53.75 10.90
N LEU A 98 -13.70 54.00 11.46
CA LEU A 98 -13.06 55.31 11.48
C LEU A 98 -12.86 55.88 10.06
N LYS A 99 -12.24 55.12 9.14
CA LYS A 99 -11.97 55.61 7.78
C LYS A 99 -13.26 55.82 6.97
N LEU A 100 -14.28 54.98 7.18
CA LEU A 100 -15.57 55.09 6.50
C LEU A 100 -16.40 56.25 7.02
N ASP A 101 -16.37 56.56 8.31
CA ASP A 101 -17.07 57.72 8.86
C ASP A 101 -16.38 59.02 8.49
N ILE A 102 -15.04 59.09 8.46
CA ILE A 102 -14.33 60.25 7.86
C ILE A 102 -14.78 60.45 6.41
N LYS A 103 -14.77 59.38 5.60
CA LYS A 103 -15.25 59.41 4.21
C LYS A 103 -16.68 59.94 4.12
N LYS A 104 -17.59 59.45 4.96
CA LYS A 104 -19.00 59.83 4.99
C LYS A 104 -19.19 61.30 5.33
N ILE A 105 -18.39 61.84 6.24
CA ILE A 105 -18.42 63.26 6.62
C ILE A 105 -17.99 64.12 5.43
N ILE A 106 -16.89 63.78 4.75
CA ILE A 106 -16.29 64.65 3.73
C ILE A 106 -16.91 64.49 2.34
N VAL A 107 -17.51 63.34 1.97
CA VAL A 107 -17.96 63.08 0.59
C VAL A 107 -18.96 64.10 0.03
N LYS A 108 -19.69 64.79 0.92
CA LYS A 108 -20.63 65.87 0.56
C LYS A 108 -19.91 67.14 0.09
N ASP A 109 -18.68 67.37 0.54
CA ASP A 109 -17.91 68.59 0.30
C ASP A 109 -16.92 68.46 -0.88
N TRP A 110 -16.68 67.23 -1.37
CA TRP A 110 -15.67 66.93 -2.40
C TRP A 110 -16.25 66.14 -3.58
N ASP A 111 -15.73 66.36 -4.80
CA ASP A 111 -16.20 65.73 -6.04
C ASP A 111 -15.76 64.28 -6.18
N LYS A 112 -14.49 64.00 -5.87
CA LYS A 112 -13.90 62.67 -6.02
C LYS A 112 -13.12 62.26 -4.79
N LEU A 113 -13.08 60.96 -4.56
CA LEU A 113 -12.36 60.31 -3.50
C LEU A 113 -11.44 59.24 -4.10
N VAL A 114 -10.15 59.28 -3.76
CA VAL A 114 -9.12 58.39 -4.32
C VAL A 114 -8.37 57.73 -3.16
N TRP A 115 -8.50 56.42 -3.04
CA TRP A 115 -7.81 55.63 -2.01
C TRP A 115 -6.41 55.34 -2.52
N LEU A 116 -5.40 55.65 -1.72
CA LEU A 116 -4.00 55.46 -2.07
C LEU A 116 -3.43 54.21 -1.40
N TYR A 117 -3.74 54.04 -0.12
CA TYR A 117 -3.28 52.94 0.70
C TYR A 117 -4.29 52.63 1.79
N ASP A 118 -4.43 51.36 2.11
CA ASP A 118 -5.41 50.87 3.07
C ASP A 118 -4.93 49.50 3.58
N GLU A 119 -4.17 49.51 4.69
CA GLU A 119 -3.60 48.30 5.32
C GLU A 119 -4.69 47.31 5.71
N ASP A 120 -5.84 47.85 6.05
CA ASP A 120 -7.00 47.16 6.52
C ASP A 120 -7.70 46.39 5.39
N ALA A 121 -7.90 47.03 4.23
CA ALA A 121 -8.35 46.35 3.01
C ALA A 121 -7.29 45.36 2.48
N TYR A 122 -6.00 45.66 2.65
CA TYR A 122 -4.90 44.76 2.30
C TYR A 122 -4.96 43.46 3.11
N LEU A 123 -5.11 43.54 4.43
CA LEU A 123 -5.23 42.38 5.32
C LEU A 123 -6.39 41.46 4.92
N LEU A 124 -7.57 42.04 4.71
CA LEU A 124 -8.76 41.28 4.26
C LEU A 124 -8.54 40.60 2.90
N SER A 125 -7.93 41.31 1.95
CA SER A 125 -7.64 40.79 0.62
C SER A 125 -6.59 39.67 0.65
N SER A 126 -5.58 39.80 1.51
CA SER A 126 -4.51 38.81 1.70
C SER A 126 -5.06 37.48 2.24
N ASP A 127 -5.91 37.53 3.28
CA ASP A 127 -6.59 36.34 3.81
C ASP A 127 -7.46 35.67 2.73
N LEU A 128 -8.29 36.44 2.00
CA LEU A 128 -9.13 35.87 0.95
C LEU A 128 -8.31 35.27 -0.20
N TYR A 129 -7.22 35.91 -0.61
CA TYR A 129 -6.37 35.41 -1.69
C TYR A 129 -5.78 34.05 -1.34
N SER A 130 -5.33 33.87 -0.09
CA SER A 130 -4.84 32.57 0.39
C SER A 130 -5.91 31.47 0.31
N ARG A 131 -7.16 31.80 0.63
CA ARG A 131 -8.29 30.87 0.56
C ARG A 131 -8.65 30.52 -0.89
N PHE A 132 -8.68 31.52 -1.78
CA PHE A 132 -8.86 31.29 -3.22
C PHE A 132 -7.80 30.34 -3.77
N TYR A 133 -6.54 30.54 -3.41
CA TYR A 133 -5.44 29.68 -3.83
C TYR A 133 -5.67 28.21 -3.43
N VAL A 134 -6.08 27.96 -2.18
CA VAL A 134 -6.37 26.59 -1.69
C VAL A 134 -7.53 25.98 -2.48
N THR A 135 -8.66 26.66 -2.59
CA THR A 135 -9.85 26.13 -3.26
C THR A 135 -9.63 25.96 -4.77
N GLU A 136 -8.92 26.87 -5.44
CA GLU A 136 -8.56 26.76 -6.86
C GLU A 136 -7.68 25.51 -7.10
N ASN A 137 -6.72 25.24 -6.22
CA ASN A 137 -5.90 24.04 -6.31
C ASN A 137 -6.68 22.75 -6.03
N LYS A 138 -7.68 22.77 -5.14
CA LYS A 138 -8.59 21.63 -4.97
C LYS A 138 -9.40 21.35 -6.24
N ILE A 139 -9.90 22.39 -6.91
CA ILE A 139 -10.60 22.23 -8.21
C ILE A 139 -9.67 21.58 -9.23
N ARG A 140 -8.42 22.04 -9.32
CA ARG A 140 -7.40 21.46 -10.21
C ARG A 140 -7.13 20.00 -9.88
N ARG A 141 -7.00 19.65 -8.59
CA ARG A 141 -6.82 18.27 -8.12
C ARG A 141 -7.98 17.40 -8.57
N PHE A 142 -9.22 17.82 -8.32
CA PHE A 142 -10.39 17.05 -8.73
C PHE A 142 -10.41 16.79 -10.24
N ILE A 143 -10.22 17.85 -11.05
CA ILE A 143 -10.21 17.73 -12.51
C ILE A 143 -9.09 16.78 -12.95
N ASN A 144 -7.86 16.95 -12.46
CA ASN A 144 -6.74 16.09 -12.85
C ASN A 144 -6.99 14.63 -12.48
N GLU A 145 -7.41 14.36 -11.25
CA GLU A 145 -7.63 12.99 -10.80
C GLU A 145 -8.76 12.30 -11.58
N PHE A 146 -9.89 12.99 -11.77
CA PHE A 146 -10.99 12.46 -12.56
C PHE A 146 -10.53 12.20 -14.00
N MET A 147 -9.97 13.21 -14.66
CA MET A 147 -9.64 13.11 -16.09
C MET A 147 -8.58 12.05 -16.36
N VAL A 148 -7.57 11.89 -15.49
CA VAL A 148 -6.54 10.86 -15.63
C VAL A 148 -7.13 9.46 -15.38
N LYS A 149 -7.97 9.29 -14.35
CA LYS A 149 -8.60 7.99 -14.05
C LYS A 149 -9.57 7.55 -15.15
N THR A 150 -10.32 8.48 -15.73
CA THR A 150 -11.37 8.18 -16.73
C THR A 150 -10.84 8.14 -18.17
N PHE A 151 -9.89 9.02 -18.54
CA PHE A 151 -9.44 9.19 -19.92
C PHE A 151 -7.94 8.94 -20.13
N GLY A 152 -7.19 8.68 -19.07
CA GLY A 152 -5.74 8.43 -19.13
C GLY A 152 -4.91 9.70 -19.33
N ILE A 153 -3.61 9.51 -19.57
CA ILE A 153 -2.61 10.59 -19.60
C ILE A 153 -2.81 11.62 -20.73
N ASN A 154 -3.48 11.23 -21.82
CA ASN A 154 -3.69 12.09 -23.00
C ASN A 154 -5.04 12.83 -22.96
N TRP A 155 -5.68 12.92 -21.80
CA TRP A 155 -6.99 13.53 -21.65
C TRP A 155 -7.04 14.99 -22.14
N TRP A 156 -5.92 15.72 -22.05
CA TRP A 156 -5.82 17.10 -22.51
C TRP A 156 -6.12 17.25 -24.01
N ASP A 157 -5.80 16.24 -24.81
CA ASP A 157 -6.06 16.27 -26.25
C ASP A 157 -7.54 16.18 -26.58
N ILE A 158 -8.34 15.59 -25.69
CA ILE A 158 -9.79 15.44 -25.81
C ILE A 158 -10.50 16.80 -25.70
N LEU A 159 -9.89 17.80 -25.03
CA LEU A 159 -10.46 19.13 -24.88
C LEU A 159 -10.70 19.79 -26.25
N PRO A 160 -11.94 20.18 -26.58
CA PRO A 160 -12.26 20.81 -27.87
C PRO A 160 -11.91 22.31 -27.89
N ASP A 161 -11.76 22.97 -26.73
CA ASP A 161 -11.56 24.42 -26.66
C ASP A 161 -10.11 24.82 -27.00
N GLN A 162 -9.92 25.30 -28.23
CA GLN A 162 -8.62 25.76 -28.71
C GLN A 162 -8.12 27.01 -27.98
N THR A 163 -9.02 27.81 -27.38
CA THR A 163 -8.66 29.01 -26.62
C THR A 163 -7.88 28.64 -25.36
N ILE A 164 -8.34 27.61 -24.64
CA ILE A 164 -7.67 27.08 -23.44
C ILE A 164 -6.30 26.51 -23.83
N LYS A 165 -6.24 25.72 -24.92
CA LYS A 165 -4.98 25.18 -25.44
C LYS A 165 -3.99 26.27 -25.85
N ASN A 166 -4.46 27.37 -26.44
CA ASN A 166 -3.62 28.49 -26.84
C ASN A 166 -3.09 29.28 -25.63
N LYS A 167 -3.90 29.50 -24.58
CA LYS A 167 -3.45 30.11 -23.33
C LYS A 167 -2.35 29.30 -22.66
N TYR A 168 -2.50 27.98 -22.62
CA TYR A 168 -1.45 27.09 -22.14
C TYR A 168 -0.15 27.28 -22.94
N LYS A 169 -0.24 27.20 -24.28
CA LYS A 169 0.91 27.35 -25.19
C LYS A 169 1.65 28.68 -25.04
N SER A 170 0.97 29.77 -24.68
CA SER A 170 1.62 31.07 -24.48
C SER A 170 2.29 31.22 -23.11
N ARG A 171 1.88 30.45 -22.09
CA ARG A 171 2.34 30.61 -20.70
C ARG A 171 3.32 29.53 -20.24
N TYR A 172 3.25 28.31 -20.78
CA TYR A 172 4.01 27.16 -20.25
C TYR A 172 5.53 27.35 -20.29
N VAL A 173 6.06 28.06 -21.31
CA VAL A 173 7.50 28.31 -21.46
C VAL A 173 8.02 29.11 -20.27
N GLY A 174 7.33 30.18 -19.89
CA GLY A 174 7.72 31.03 -18.77
C GLY A 174 7.72 30.28 -17.43
N TYR A 175 6.75 29.39 -17.21
CA TYR A 175 6.72 28.58 -15.99
C TYR A 175 7.89 27.61 -15.89
N LYS A 176 8.22 26.93 -16.99
CA LYS A 176 9.32 25.96 -17.03
C LYS A 176 10.71 26.62 -16.91
N THR A 177 10.87 27.84 -17.41
CA THR A 177 12.15 28.55 -17.29
C THR A 177 12.40 29.08 -15.87
N VAL A 178 11.36 29.52 -15.15
CA VAL A 178 11.50 30.08 -13.80
C VAL A 178 11.75 28.98 -12.76
N VAL A 179 11.19 27.78 -12.94
CA VAL A 179 11.29 26.69 -11.96
C VAL A 179 11.77 25.37 -12.62
N PRO A 180 13.07 25.28 -12.97
CA PRO A 180 13.59 24.16 -13.77
C PRO A 180 13.47 22.79 -13.08
N GLY A 181 13.42 22.76 -11.74
CA GLY A 181 13.27 21.52 -10.96
C GLY A 181 11.94 20.79 -11.19
N PHE A 182 10.92 21.46 -11.74
CA PHE A 182 9.60 20.88 -12.03
C PHE A 182 9.30 20.81 -13.54
N ASN A 183 10.33 20.82 -14.39
CA ASN A 183 10.15 20.78 -15.86
C ASN A 183 9.43 19.52 -16.38
N ASN A 184 9.48 18.44 -15.61
CA ASN A 184 8.85 17.15 -15.86
C ASN A 184 7.42 17.04 -15.28
N VAL A 185 6.89 18.09 -14.65
CA VAL A 185 5.53 18.11 -14.13
C VAL A 185 4.55 18.57 -15.20
N ASP A 186 3.38 17.91 -15.28
CA ASP A 186 2.27 18.40 -16.10
C ASP A 186 1.75 19.72 -15.53
N ASN A 187 1.84 20.77 -16.34
CA ASN A 187 1.46 22.13 -15.97
C ASN A 187 0.30 22.67 -16.81
N HIS A 188 -0.48 21.80 -17.47
CA HIS A 188 -1.59 22.21 -18.32
C HIS A 188 -2.65 22.97 -17.52
N LEU A 189 -3.16 22.38 -16.43
CA LEU A 189 -4.09 23.07 -15.55
C LEU A 189 -3.41 24.28 -14.88
N LEU A 190 -2.18 24.16 -14.40
CA LEU A 190 -1.47 25.25 -13.72
C LEU A 190 -1.31 26.52 -14.58
N SER A 191 -1.39 26.39 -15.91
CA SER A 191 -1.21 27.51 -16.85
C SER A 191 -2.50 28.22 -17.26
N ILE A 192 -3.68 27.74 -16.83
CA ILE A 192 -4.98 28.29 -17.22
C ILE A 192 -5.71 28.94 -16.05
N ASP A 193 -6.64 29.84 -16.35
CA ASP A 193 -7.31 30.65 -15.33
C ASP A 193 -8.46 29.88 -14.65
N VAL A 194 -8.95 30.35 -13.49
CA VAL A 194 -10.05 29.72 -12.75
C VAL A 194 -11.33 29.56 -13.59
N GLY A 195 -11.63 30.52 -14.47
CA GLY A 195 -12.76 30.41 -15.40
C GLY A 195 -12.56 29.36 -16.48
N ASP A 196 -11.31 29.06 -16.86
CA ASP A 196 -11.02 27.98 -17.81
C ASP A 196 -11.20 26.60 -17.17
N LEU A 197 -10.97 26.46 -15.86
CA LEU A 197 -11.31 25.22 -15.13
C LEU A 197 -12.81 24.93 -15.17
N PHE A 198 -13.65 25.95 -15.05
CA PHE A 198 -15.09 25.78 -15.19
C PHE A 198 -15.47 25.29 -16.58
N LYS A 199 -14.84 25.85 -17.63
CA LYS A 199 -15.06 25.39 -19.00
C LYS A 199 -14.65 23.93 -19.20
N VAL A 200 -13.60 23.45 -18.52
CA VAL A 200 -13.22 22.03 -18.55
C VAL A 200 -14.34 21.18 -17.95
N LEU A 201 -14.91 21.58 -16.81
CA LEU A 201 -16.04 20.88 -16.17
C LEU A 201 -17.33 20.91 -17.01
N THR A 202 -17.55 21.98 -17.78
CA THR A 202 -18.80 22.17 -18.56
C THR A 202 -18.60 22.03 -20.06
N MET A 203 -17.52 21.37 -20.51
CA MET A 203 -17.22 21.30 -21.94
C MET A 203 -18.27 20.46 -22.68
N LYS A 204 -18.53 20.84 -23.94
CA LYS A 204 -19.39 20.08 -24.84
C LYS A 204 -18.60 19.71 -26.09
N LYS A 205 -18.59 18.41 -26.41
CA LYS A 205 -18.05 17.91 -27.67
C LYS A 205 -19.13 18.07 -28.72
N MET A 206 -18.89 19.00 -29.64
CA MET A 206 -19.79 19.25 -30.76
C MET A 206 -19.43 18.37 -31.96
N VAL A 207 -20.43 17.94 -32.71
CA VAL A 207 -20.26 17.30 -34.02
C VAL A 207 -21.09 18.07 -35.04
N TRP A 208 -20.54 18.25 -36.22
CA TRP A 208 -21.27 18.86 -37.32
C TRP A 208 -22.24 17.85 -37.93
N THR A 209 -23.54 18.17 -37.90
CA THR A 209 -24.59 17.40 -38.54
C THR A 209 -25.09 18.23 -39.73
N PRO A 210 -24.50 18.06 -40.92
CA PRO A 210 -24.80 18.93 -42.04
C PRO A 210 -26.27 18.82 -42.45
N SER A 211 -26.92 19.96 -42.58
CA SER A 211 -28.25 20.10 -43.14
C SER A 211 -28.21 21.11 -44.28
N TYR A 212 -28.95 20.85 -45.36
CA TYR A 212 -29.05 21.82 -46.44
C TYR A 212 -29.66 23.14 -45.91
N ASP A 213 -28.97 24.24 -46.15
CA ASP A 213 -29.40 25.60 -45.82
C ASP A 213 -29.19 26.46 -47.07
N LYS A 214 -30.29 26.90 -47.68
CA LYS A 214 -30.30 27.69 -48.91
C LYS A 214 -29.51 28.98 -48.76
N ASP A 215 -29.53 29.61 -47.58
CA ASP A 215 -28.78 30.83 -47.36
C ASP A 215 -27.26 30.56 -47.34
N ILE A 216 -26.82 29.38 -46.87
CA ILE A 216 -25.40 28.99 -46.94
C ILE A 216 -24.98 28.82 -48.40
N GLU A 217 -25.82 28.20 -49.23
CA GLU A 217 -25.59 28.05 -50.67
C GLU A 217 -25.53 29.42 -51.37
N ASP A 218 -26.50 30.29 -51.12
CA ASP A 218 -26.54 31.64 -51.68
C ASP A 218 -25.30 32.47 -51.29
N LEU A 219 -24.82 32.31 -50.04
CA LEU A 219 -23.59 32.96 -49.55
C LEU A 219 -22.31 32.38 -50.17
N LEU A 220 -22.28 31.09 -50.49
CA LEU A 220 -21.15 30.41 -51.16
C LEU A 220 -21.06 30.73 -52.65
N CYS A 221 -22.21 30.85 -53.32
CA CYS A 221 -22.30 31.14 -54.75
C CYS A 221 -22.19 32.65 -55.07
N GLY A 222 -22.40 33.52 -54.08
CA GLY A 222 -22.30 34.98 -54.24
C GLY A 222 -20.85 35.47 -54.43
N VAL A 223 -20.62 36.36 -55.41
CA VAL A 223 -19.30 36.92 -55.76
C VAL A 223 -18.85 38.06 -54.81
N ILE A 224 -19.39 38.14 -53.60
CA ILE A 224 -19.14 39.25 -52.68
C ILE A 224 -18.13 38.84 -51.62
N THR A 225 -16.99 39.53 -51.59
CA THR A 225 -15.92 39.38 -50.60
C THR A 225 -16.45 39.74 -49.20
N GLY A 226 -16.19 38.92 -48.17
CA GLY A 226 -16.60 39.19 -46.78
C GLY A 226 -17.78 38.36 -46.24
N ASN A 227 -18.23 37.31 -46.93
CA ASN A 227 -19.30 36.42 -46.48
C ASN A 227 -18.83 35.25 -45.60
N GLU A 228 -17.52 35.03 -45.45
CA GLU A 228 -16.92 33.88 -44.77
C GLU A 228 -17.36 33.78 -43.30
N CYS A 229 -17.42 34.91 -42.60
CA CYS A 229 -17.86 34.96 -41.21
C CYS A 229 -19.33 34.53 -41.05
N LYS A 230 -20.20 34.93 -41.97
CA LYS A 230 -21.63 34.58 -41.97
C LYS A 230 -21.86 33.11 -42.28
N ILE A 231 -21.08 32.55 -43.21
CA ILE A 231 -21.08 31.12 -43.52
C ILE A 231 -20.65 30.33 -42.27
N ILE A 232 -19.54 30.72 -41.63
CA ILE A 232 -19.07 30.07 -40.40
C ILE A 232 -20.12 30.14 -39.29
N GLU A 233 -20.77 31.28 -39.09
CA GLU A 233 -21.86 31.42 -38.10
C GLU A 233 -23.04 30.50 -38.39
N LYS A 234 -23.45 30.35 -39.66
CA LYS A 234 -24.52 29.44 -40.06
C LYS A 234 -24.12 27.97 -39.94
N VAL A 235 -22.91 27.60 -40.34
CA VAL A 235 -22.37 26.24 -40.15
C VAL A 235 -22.27 25.89 -38.66
N LYS A 236 -21.88 26.85 -37.81
CA LYS A 236 -21.87 26.67 -36.35
C LYS A 236 -23.26 26.36 -35.78
N LYS A 237 -24.35 26.86 -36.37
CA LYS A 237 -25.72 26.53 -35.96
C LYS A 237 -26.12 25.08 -36.29
N GLN A 238 -25.41 24.42 -37.20
CA GLN A 238 -25.60 23.00 -37.54
C GLN A 238 -24.78 22.06 -36.64
N LEU A 239 -24.03 22.61 -35.68
CA LEU A 239 -23.33 21.80 -34.69
C LEU A 239 -24.33 21.27 -33.66
N THR A 240 -24.28 19.96 -33.41
CA THR A 240 -25.06 19.30 -32.38
C THR A 240 -24.14 18.80 -31.26
N VAL A 241 -24.66 18.73 -30.04
CA VAL A 241 -23.91 18.22 -28.89
C VAL A 241 -23.83 16.70 -29.01
N LYS A 242 -22.64 16.16 -29.30
CA LYS A 242 -22.39 14.71 -29.26
C LYS A 242 -22.21 14.22 -27.82
N GLU A 243 -21.56 15.03 -27.00
CA GLU A 243 -21.23 14.64 -25.63
C GLU A 243 -21.17 15.89 -24.75
N ASP A 244 -21.96 15.90 -23.69
CA ASP A 244 -21.96 16.95 -22.67
C ASP A 244 -21.24 16.42 -21.44
N PHE A 245 -20.04 16.95 -21.15
CA PHE A 245 -19.24 16.42 -20.06
C PHE A 245 -19.86 16.71 -18.70
N TRP A 246 -20.58 17.82 -18.56
CA TRP A 246 -21.26 18.13 -17.32
C TRP A 246 -22.31 17.06 -17.02
N GLU A 247 -23.24 16.85 -17.95
CA GLU A 247 -24.34 15.90 -17.77
C GLU A 247 -23.85 14.46 -17.67
N LYS A 248 -22.82 14.08 -18.42
CA LYS A 248 -22.34 12.70 -18.48
C LYS A 248 -21.42 12.32 -17.32
N TYR A 249 -20.60 13.26 -16.84
CA TYR A 249 -19.48 12.93 -15.95
C TYR A 249 -19.51 13.67 -14.62
N PHE A 250 -19.84 14.97 -14.61
CA PHE A 250 -19.60 15.82 -13.44
C PHE A 250 -20.84 16.10 -12.59
N LYS A 251 -22.04 16.01 -13.18
CA LYS A 251 -23.31 16.32 -12.50
C LYS A 251 -23.57 15.50 -11.24
N ASP A 252 -23.12 14.25 -11.19
CA ASP A 252 -23.32 13.38 -10.01
C ASP A 252 -22.32 13.69 -8.87
N TYR A 253 -21.19 14.30 -9.21
CA TYR A 253 -20.20 14.74 -8.23
C TYR A 253 -20.63 16.03 -7.55
N PHE A 254 -21.10 17.01 -8.32
CA PHE A 254 -21.44 18.34 -7.82
C PHE A 254 -22.94 18.51 -7.58
N GLY A 255 -23.31 19.15 -6.45
CA GLY A 255 -24.70 19.40 -6.12
C GLY A 255 -25.39 20.47 -6.99
N ILE A 256 -26.71 20.56 -6.86
CA ILE A 256 -27.52 21.60 -7.51
C ILE A 256 -26.99 23.00 -7.11
N GLY A 257 -26.85 23.89 -8.08
CA GLY A 257 -26.40 25.27 -7.86
C GLY A 257 -24.88 25.50 -7.93
N PHE A 258 -24.07 24.46 -8.13
CA PHE A 258 -22.61 24.59 -8.26
C PHE A 258 -22.21 25.62 -9.33
N SER A 259 -22.81 25.56 -10.51
CA SER A 259 -22.48 26.44 -11.64
C SER A 259 -22.70 27.92 -11.34
N GLU A 260 -23.75 28.26 -10.58
CA GLU A 260 -24.02 29.64 -10.17
C GLU A 260 -23.03 30.09 -9.11
N CYS A 261 -22.79 29.25 -8.10
CA CYS A 261 -21.80 29.52 -7.06
C CYS A 261 -20.39 29.69 -7.64
N TYR A 262 -20.03 28.94 -8.70
CA TYR A 262 -18.72 29.01 -9.32
C TYR A 262 -18.53 30.34 -10.05
N ARG A 263 -19.57 30.85 -10.71
CA ARG A 263 -19.51 32.16 -11.37
C ARG A 263 -19.32 33.29 -10.37
N ASP A 264 -20.00 33.22 -9.23
CA ASP A 264 -19.79 34.16 -8.13
C ASP A 264 -18.36 34.06 -7.58
N PHE A 265 -17.85 32.83 -7.41
CA PHE A 265 -16.49 32.58 -6.98
C PHE A 265 -15.45 33.18 -7.95
N GLU A 266 -15.61 32.99 -9.27
CA GLU A 266 -14.74 33.59 -10.29
C GLU A 266 -14.74 35.12 -10.23
N LEU A 267 -15.93 35.73 -10.13
CA LEU A 267 -16.06 37.19 -10.03
C LEU A 267 -15.37 37.73 -8.77
N ASN A 268 -15.59 37.07 -7.63
CA ASN A 268 -14.98 37.44 -6.35
C ASN A 268 -13.45 37.26 -6.37
N ARG A 269 -12.96 36.16 -6.96
CA ARG A 269 -11.51 35.90 -7.14
C ARG A 269 -10.86 37.02 -7.94
N ASN A 270 -11.48 37.43 -9.04
CA ASN A 270 -10.99 38.52 -9.88
C ASN A 270 -11.06 39.89 -9.19
N HIS A 271 -12.03 40.09 -8.29
CA HIS A 271 -12.12 41.31 -7.49
C HIS A 271 -10.91 41.45 -6.54
N VAL A 272 -10.62 40.38 -5.78
CA VAL A 272 -9.51 40.34 -4.82
C VAL A 272 -8.15 40.36 -5.53
N ALA A 273 -7.96 39.56 -6.57
CA ALA A 273 -6.69 39.46 -7.29
C ALA A 273 -6.26 40.76 -8.01
N HIS A 274 -7.20 41.66 -8.30
CA HIS A 274 -6.91 42.97 -8.88
C HIS A 274 -6.87 44.09 -7.83
N ASN A 275 -6.70 43.74 -6.55
CA ASN A 275 -6.53 44.67 -5.42
C ASN A 275 -7.64 45.73 -5.33
N LYS A 276 -8.88 45.36 -5.67
CA LYS A 276 -10.03 46.25 -5.49
C LYS A 276 -10.36 46.35 -4.00
N ILE A 277 -10.70 47.57 -3.54
CA ILE A 277 -11.00 47.86 -2.13
C ILE A 277 -12.11 46.92 -1.61
N LEU A 278 -11.95 46.52 -0.34
CA LEU A 278 -12.80 45.57 0.35
C LEU A 278 -13.14 46.09 1.74
N ASP A 279 -14.38 45.88 2.17
CA ASP A 279 -14.85 46.10 3.54
C ASP A 279 -15.18 44.75 4.21
N ARG A 280 -15.50 44.73 5.52
CA ARG A 280 -15.83 43.47 6.22
C ARG A 280 -17.08 42.81 5.65
N SER A 281 -18.04 43.59 5.15
CA SER A 281 -19.26 43.07 4.56
C SER A 281 -18.95 42.24 3.31
N GLY A 282 -18.18 42.82 2.38
CA GLY A 282 -17.66 42.16 1.20
C GLY A 282 -16.76 40.99 1.55
N TYR A 283 -15.86 41.14 2.53
CA TYR A 283 -15.01 40.06 3.02
C TYR A 283 -15.83 38.85 3.46
N ASN A 284 -16.84 39.05 4.31
CA ASN A 284 -17.68 37.98 4.82
C ASN A 284 -18.52 37.32 3.72
N TYR A 285 -19.01 38.10 2.75
CA TYR A 285 -19.71 37.57 1.58
C TYR A 285 -18.79 36.69 0.73
N ILE A 286 -17.60 37.18 0.38
CA ILE A 286 -16.63 36.44 -0.44
C ILE A 286 -16.15 35.19 0.30
N ARG A 287 -15.84 35.29 1.60
CA ARG A 287 -15.43 34.15 2.42
C ARG A 287 -16.48 33.03 2.41
N LYS A 288 -17.77 33.39 2.52
CA LYS A 288 -18.87 32.43 2.41
C LYS A 288 -18.96 31.81 1.02
N SER A 289 -18.75 32.61 -0.04
CA SER A 289 -18.71 32.11 -1.44
C SER A 289 -17.58 31.09 -1.64
N ILE A 290 -16.37 31.36 -1.13
CA ILE A 290 -15.24 30.43 -1.18
C ILE A 290 -15.58 29.12 -0.45
N ASN A 291 -16.05 29.21 0.81
CA ASN A 291 -16.38 28.03 1.61
C ASN A 291 -17.42 27.12 0.94
N LYS A 292 -18.39 27.68 0.21
CA LYS A 292 -19.36 26.90 -0.56
C LYS A 292 -18.70 26.08 -1.66
N ILE A 293 -17.82 26.70 -2.46
CA ILE A 293 -17.10 25.98 -3.52
C ILE A 293 -16.14 24.96 -2.93
N ASP A 294 -15.47 25.30 -1.83
CA ASP A 294 -14.59 24.38 -1.12
C ASP A 294 -15.32 23.10 -0.70
N GLN A 295 -16.51 23.24 -0.10
CA GLN A 295 -17.38 22.12 0.26
C GLN A 295 -17.80 21.28 -0.94
N TYR A 296 -18.25 21.91 -2.03
CA TYR A 296 -18.63 21.17 -3.25
C TYR A 296 -17.47 20.32 -3.80
N VAL A 297 -16.24 20.83 -3.76
CA VAL A 297 -15.07 20.13 -4.29
C VAL A 297 -14.60 19.04 -3.34
N ASP A 298 -14.64 19.27 -2.03
CA ASP A 298 -14.31 18.24 -1.03
C ASP A 298 -15.28 17.06 -1.13
N ASP A 299 -16.59 17.32 -1.22
CA ASP A 299 -17.61 16.27 -1.42
C ASP A 299 -17.39 15.50 -2.74
N ALA A 300 -17.04 16.22 -3.81
CA ALA A 300 -16.75 15.62 -5.11
C ALA A 300 -15.50 14.70 -5.05
N LEU A 301 -14.45 15.11 -4.33
CA LEU A 301 -13.26 14.29 -4.12
C LEU A 301 -13.57 13.02 -3.30
N VAL A 302 -14.36 13.14 -2.22
CA VAL A 302 -14.78 11.96 -1.43
C VAL A 302 -15.56 10.97 -2.29
N LYS A 303 -16.52 11.46 -3.10
CA LYS A 303 -17.25 10.61 -4.05
C LYS A 303 -16.33 9.95 -5.08
N LEU A 304 -15.34 10.68 -5.60
CA LEU A 304 -14.38 10.16 -6.57
C LEU A 304 -13.59 8.97 -6.00
N TYR A 305 -13.07 9.10 -4.78
CA TYR A 305 -12.33 8.01 -4.13
C TYR A 305 -13.18 6.80 -3.79
N LYS A 306 -14.47 7.01 -3.55
CA LYS A 306 -15.40 5.90 -3.27
C LYS A 306 -15.76 5.11 -4.52
N ASN A 307 -15.96 5.81 -5.65
CA ASN A 307 -16.50 5.22 -6.87
C ASN A 307 -15.41 4.65 -7.79
N GLU A 308 -14.25 5.31 -7.86
CA GLU A 308 -13.15 4.93 -8.77
C GLU A 308 -12.10 4.12 -7.99
N LYS A 309 -12.31 2.80 -7.88
CA LYS A 309 -11.34 1.87 -7.31
C LYS A 309 -10.35 1.39 -8.36
N SER A 310 -9.08 1.28 -7.98
CA SER A 310 -8.07 0.71 -8.86
C SER A 310 -8.24 -0.80 -9.01
N ILE A 311 -7.64 -1.38 -10.05
CA ILE A 311 -7.66 -2.83 -10.27
C ILE A 311 -7.02 -3.55 -9.08
N GLU A 312 -5.92 -3.02 -8.54
CA GLU A 312 -5.22 -3.54 -7.38
C GLU A 312 -6.10 -3.52 -6.13
N GLN A 313 -6.88 -2.44 -5.92
CA GLN A 313 -7.83 -2.37 -4.80
C GLN A 313 -8.93 -3.42 -4.94
N LEU A 314 -9.47 -3.59 -6.15
CA LEU A 314 -10.48 -4.62 -6.43
C LEU A 314 -9.93 -6.04 -6.24
N GLN A 315 -8.67 -6.29 -6.61
CA GLN A 315 -7.99 -7.57 -6.38
C GLN A 315 -7.84 -7.87 -4.90
N VAL A 316 -7.36 -6.91 -4.11
CA VAL A 316 -7.23 -7.07 -2.64
C VAL A 316 -8.59 -7.31 -1.97
N GLU A 317 -9.64 -6.62 -2.40
CA GLU A 317 -10.99 -6.86 -1.89
C GLU A 317 -11.52 -8.26 -2.25
N ALA A 318 -11.27 -8.72 -3.49
CA ALA A 318 -11.65 -10.05 -3.93
C ALA A 318 -10.92 -11.16 -3.17
N GLU A 319 -9.61 -10.97 -2.90
CA GLU A 319 -8.82 -11.90 -2.08
C GLU A 319 -9.33 -11.97 -0.63
N LYS A 320 -9.61 -10.81 -0.02
CA LYS A 320 -10.21 -10.76 1.32
C LYS A 320 -11.57 -11.44 1.37
N TYR A 321 -12.40 -11.23 0.36
CA TYR A 321 -13.70 -11.89 0.27
C TYR A 321 -13.56 -13.40 0.14
N LYS A 322 -12.62 -13.90 -0.69
CA LYS A 322 -12.34 -15.34 -0.79
C LYS A 322 -11.86 -15.92 0.53
N ALA A 323 -10.97 -15.23 1.24
CA ALA A 323 -10.49 -15.68 2.55
C ALA A 323 -11.62 -15.76 3.58
N LEU A 324 -12.46 -14.71 3.65
CA LEU A 324 -13.64 -14.69 4.52
C LEU A 324 -14.61 -15.82 4.16
N LEU A 325 -14.81 -16.08 2.87
CA LEU A 325 -15.68 -17.17 2.39
C LEU A 325 -15.17 -18.54 2.85
N ILE A 326 -13.87 -18.80 2.74
CA ILE A 326 -13.26 -20.06 3.23
C ILE A 326 -13.43 -20.17 4.74
N GLU A 327 -13.22 -19.09 5.50
CA GLU A 327 -13.42 -19.09 6.95
C GLU A 327 -14.87 -19.39 7.33
N THR A 328 -15.85 -18.77 6.66
CA THR A 328 -17.28 -19.06 6.87
C THR A 328 -17.60 -20.52 6.56
N LYS A 329 -17.13 -21.04 5.41
CA LYS A 329 -17.33 -22.44 5.03
C LYS A 329 -16.85 -23.40 6.12
N GLN A 330 -15.64 -23.17 6.65
CA GLN A 330 -15.05 -24.02 7.69
C GLN A 330 -15.78 -23.90 9.04
N ASN A 331 -16.23 -22.69 9.42
CA ASN A 331 -16.95 -22.47 10.67
C ASN A 331 -18.35 -23.11 10.66
N ASP A 332 -19.07 -23.04 9.53
CA ASP A 332 -20.43 -23.58 9.40
C ASP A 332 -20.42 -25.12 9.37
N SER A 333 -19.48 -25.71 8.63
CA SER A 333 -19.45 -27.16 8.35
C SER A 333 -18.60 -27.97 9.33
N GLY A 334 -17.67 -27.33 10.03
CA GLY A 334 -16.71 -27.99 10.93
C GLY A 334 -15.54 -28.70 10.23
N ILE A 335 -15.47 -28.70 8.89
CA ILE A 335 -14.40 -29.33 8.12
C ILE A 335 -13.33 -28.31 7.70
N ARG A 336 -12.14 -28.79 7.36
CA ARG A 336 -11.00 -27.96 6.92
C ARG A 336 -10.74 -28.10 5.42
N ILE A 337 -11.00 -27.01 4.70
CA ILE A 337 -10.52 -26.82 3.33
C ILE A 337 -9.08 -26.30 3.39
N ARG A 338 -8.09 -27.13 3.01
CA ARG A 338 -6.66 -26.80 3.07
C ARG A 338 -6.13 -26.43 1.68
N ASN A 339 -5.18 -25.50 1.65
CA ASN A 339 -4.39 -25.22 0.45
C ASN A 339 -3.21 -26.20 0.35
N ARG A 340 -2.53 -26.20 -0.81
CA ARG A 340 -1.36 -27.04 -1.09
C ARG A 340 -0.34 -27.14 0.05
N GLU A 341 0.08 -26.02 0.63
CA GLU A 341 1.10 -25.98 1.70
C GLU A 341 0.64 -26.65 2.99
N LYS A 342 -0.64 -26.45 3.35
CA LYS A 342 -1.23 -27.09 4.53
C LYS A 342 -1.42 -28.59 4.32
N ILE A 343 -1.75 -29.04 3.10
CA ILE A 343 -1.84 -30.48 2.79
C ILE A 343 -0.47 -31.15 2.93
N ILE A 344 0.60 -30.52 2.42
CA ILE A 344 1.98 -31.02 2.59
C ILE A 344 2.35 -31.14 4.07
N SER A 345 1.94 -30.16 4.88
CA SER A 345 2.20 -30.19 6.33
C SER A 345 1.47 -31.34 7.03
N VAL A 346 0.25 -31.70 6.58
CA VAL A 346 -0.49 -32.86 7.12
C VAL A 346 0.25 -34.16 6.83
N PHE A 347 0.81 -34.33 5.62
CA PHE A 347 1.61 -35.51 5.30
C PHE A 347 2.88 -35.59 6.15
N GLU A 348 3.58 -34.48 6.34
CA GLU A 348 4.79 -34.43 7.17
C GLU A 348 4.51 -34.80 8.61
N GLU A 349 3.50 -34.20 9.24
CA GLU A 349 3.11 -34.49 10.63
C GLU A 349 2.78 -35.98 10.79
N ALA A 350 2.03 -36.56 9.84
CA ALA A 350 1.69 -37.97 9.86
C ALA A 350 2.90 -38.91 9.67
N LEU A 351 3.85 -38.54 8.81
CA LEU A 351 5.08 -39.31 8.60
C LEU A 351 6.03 -39.21 9.80
N GLU A 352 6.15 -38.03 10.41
CA GLU A 352 6.94 -37.84 11.63
C GLU A 352 6.40 -38.68 12.78
N GLU A 353 5.08 -38.70 12.97
CA GLU A 353 4.42 -39.54 13.97
C GLU A 353 4.70 -41.02 13.72
N LYS A 354 4.46 -41.53 12.51
CA LYS A 354 4.70 -42.93 12.17
C LYS A 354 6.18 -43.31 12.13
N PHE A 355 7.08 -42.36 11.93
CA PHE A 355 8.52 -42.63 11.98
C PHE A 355 8.98 -42.98 13.41
N VAL A 356 8.41 -42.34 14.42
CA VAL A 356 8.65 -42.70 15.83
C VAL A 356 8.19 -44.14 16.09
N ASP A 357 7.05 -44.55 15.54
CA ASP A 357 6.55 -45.93 15.66
C ASP A 357 7.51 -46.94 14.99
N ILE A 358 8.11 -46.59 13.85
CA ILE A 358 9.12 -47.42 13.16
C ILE A 358 10.39 -47.57 14.02
N GLU A 359 10.91 -46.47 14.57
CA GLU A 359 12.09 -46.50 15.45
C GLU A 359 11.84 -47.36 16.68
N GLU A 360 10.66 -47.21 17.30
CA GLU A 360 10.28 -47.99 18.48
C GLU A 360 10.10 -49.48 18.16
N ALA A 361 9.51 -49.82 17.02
CA ALA A 361 9.35 -51.21 16.58
C ALA A 361 10.69 -51.91 16.31
N LEU A 362 11.70 -51.15 15.85
CA LEU A 362 13.03 -51.65 15.52
C LEU A 362 14.06 -51.44 16.65
N ARG A 363 13.65 -50.93 17.82
CA ARG A 363 14.57 -50.56 18.92
C ARG A 363 15.49 -51.67 19.42
N PHE A 364 15.08 -52.93 19.28
CA PHE A 364 15.86 -54.11 19.70
C PHE A 364 16.77 -54.67 18.60
N ARG A 365 16.67 -54.15 17.36
CA ARG A 365 17.52 -54.52 16.23
C ARG A 365 18.80 -53.69 16.24
N GLU A 366 19.71 -53.99 17.17
CA GLU A 366 21.01 -53.31 17.27
C GLU A 366 21.89 -53.47 16.02
N ASP A 367 21.60 -54.48 15.21
CA ASP A 367 22.23 -54.76 13.92
C ASP A 367 21.81 -53.80 12.80
N ILE A 368 20.79 -52.96 13.02
CA ILE A 368 20.30 -51.96 12.06
C ILE A 368 20.61 -50.55 12.56
N ALA A 369 21.01 -49.67 11.64
CA ALA A 369 21.09 -48.23 11.85
C ALA A 369 20.09 -47.49 10.96
N ILE A 370 19.14 -46.80 11.58
CA ILE A 370 18.13 -45.97 10.91
C ILE A 370 18.63 -44.52 10.87
N SER A 371 18.49 -43.85 9.73
CA SER A 371 18.74 -42.41 9.62
C SER A 371 17.52 -41.62 10.10
N GLY A 372 17.72 -40.40 10.60
CA GLY A 372 16.60 -39.49 10.88
C GLY A 372 15.74 -39.19 9.63
N ILE A 373 14.52 -38.72 9.89
CA ILE A 373 13.56 -38.35 8.85
C ILE A 373 14.06 -37.17 8.00
N GLY A 374 13.94 -37.30 6.69
CA GLY A 374 14.46 -36.40 5.66
C GLY A 374 13.38 -35.75 4.80
N PHE A 375 12.17 -35.58 5.35
CA PHE A 375 11.05 -34.96 4.62
C PHE A 375 11.33 -33.47 4.33
N ASP A 376 11.25 -33.07 3.07
CA ASP A 376 11.46 -31.68 2.63
C ASP A 376 10.16 -31.11 2.06
N ARG A 377 9.53 -30.18 2.81
CA ARG A 377 8.27 -29.50 2.45
C ARG A 377 8.33 -28.78 1.10
N ASN A 378 9.54 -28.42 0.63
CA ASN A 378 9.72 -27.68 -0.62
C ASN A 378 9.87 -28.60 -1.83
N LYS A 379 9.94 -29.92 -1.64
CA LYS A 379 10.12 -30.91 -2.71
C LYS A 379 8.98 -31.89 -2.75
N LEU A 380 8.52 -32.19 -3.95
CA LEU A 380 7.50 -33.22 -4.19
C LEU A 380 8.05 -34.64 -4.08
N SER A 381 9.37 -34.82 -4.07
CA SER A 381 9.99 -36.13 -3.87
C SER A 381 11.36 -36.02 -3.21
N GLY A 382 11.76 -37.10 -2.55
CA GLY A 382 13.02 -37.16 -1.83
C GLY A 382 13.24 -38.51 -1.14
N VAL A 383 14.33 -38.60 -0.39
CA VAL A 383 14.60 -39.71 0.53
C VAL A 383 13.93 -39.39 1.86
N LEU A 384 13.04 -40.27 2.31
CA LEU A 384 12.36 -40.12 3.59
C LEU A 384 13.28 -40.55 4.73
N PHE A 385 13.83 -41.76 4.68
CA PHE A 385 14.87 -42.24 5.60
C PHE A 385 15.59 -43.44 4.98
N SER A 386 16.65 -43.89 5.63
CA SER A 386 17.43 -45.06 5.24
C SER A 386 17.57 -46.03 6.42
N ALA A 387 17.50 -47.34 6.12
CA ALA A 387 17.87 -48.41 7.06
C ALA A 387 19.14 -49.11 6.55
N ASN A 388 20.18 -49.16 7.38
CA ASN A 388 21.47 -49.75 7.04
C ASN A 388 21.73 -50.98 7.93
N SER A 389 22.12 -52.10 7.34
CA SER A 389 22.67 -53.22 8.12
C SER A 389 24.09 -52.89 8.56
N LYS A 390 24.41 -53.15 9.84
CA LYS A 390 25.76 -53.05 10.40
C LYS A 390 26.56 -54.34 10.24
N VAL A 391 25.87 -55.46 9.96
CA VAL A 391 26.48 -56.80 9.90
C VAL A 391 26.90 -57.16 8.48
N TYR A 392 26.17 -56.66 7.47
CA TYR A 392 26.50 -56.87 6.06
C TYR A 392 26.24 -55.59 5.25
N ASN A 393 26.91 -55.52 4.11
CA ASN A 393 26.95 -54.35 3.23
C ASN A 393 25.64 -54.11 2.46
N LYS A 394 24.50 -53.91 3.14
CA LYS A 394 23.18 -53.65 2.53
C LYS A 394 22.50 -52.43 3.15
N LYS A 395 21.95 -51.56 2.29
CA LYS A 395 21.24 -50.33 2.64
C LYS A 395 19.90 -50.26 1.91
N LEU A 396 18.85 -49.89 2.62
CA LEU A 396 17.52 -49.58 2.09
C LEU A 396 17.29 -48.07 2.18
N ASP A 397 16.96 -47.43 1.07
CA ASP A 397 16.57 -46.02 1.00
C ASP A 397 15.06 -45.94 0.70
N PHE A 398 14.27 -45.46 1.66
CA PHE A 398 12.85 -45.21 1.46
C PHE A 398 12.67 -43.82 0.83
N LEU A 399 11.96 -43.77 -0.30
CA LEU A 399 11.70 -42.58 -1.08
C LEU A 399 10.23 -42.19 -0.99
N TYR A 400 9.95 -40.89 -1.03
CA TYR A 400 8.59 -40.37 -1.10
C TYR A 400 8.34 -39.61 -2.41
N LEU A 401 7.10 -39.63 -2.88
CA LEU A 401 6.60 -38.85 -4.02
C LEU A 401 5.17 -38.36 -3.72
N MET A 402 4.95 -37.06 -3.81
CA MET A 402 3.68 -36.38 -3.56
C MET A 402 3.00 -35.96 -4.87
N ASP A 403 1.70 -36.24 -4.95
CA ASP A 403 0.77 -35.64 -5.90
C ASP A 403 -0.30 -34.87 -5.13
N ILE A 404 -0.28 -33.54 -5.21
CA ILE A 404 -1.10 -32.65 -4.38
C ILE A 404 -2.14 -31.95 -5.24
N ASN A 405 -3.41 -32.18 -4.90
CA ASN A 405 -4.57 -31.48 -5.43
C ASN A 405 -5.31 -30.79 -4.27
N ASP A 406 -5.39 -29.46 -4.30
CA ASP A 406 -5.99 -28.63 -3.24
C ASP A 406 -7.40 -28.12 -3.56
N ASP A 407 -8.03 -28.66 -4.60
CA ASP A 407 -9.45 -28.43 -4.88
C ASP A 407 -10.34 -29.06 -3.77
N GLU A 408 -11.54 -28.51 -3.58
CA GLU A 408 -12.53 -29.04 -2.62
C GLU A 408 -12.94 -30.47 -3.01
N GLY A 409 -12.99 -31.39 -2.04
CA GLY A 409 -13.36 -32.80 -2.24
C GLY A 409 -12.32 -33.64 -2.97
N SER A 410 -11.23 -33.04 -3.43
CA SER A 410 -10.17 -33.76 -4.16
C SER A 410 -9.25 -34.53 -3.22
N GLU A 411 -8.67 -35.61 -3.76
CA GLU A 411 -7.71 -36.44 -3.05
C GLU A 411 -6.28 -36.09 -3.47
N SER A 412 -5.40 -35.97 -2.48
CA SER A 412 -3.95 -35.88 -2.64
C SER A 412 -3.33 -37.21 -2.22
N THR A 413 -2.24 -37.62 -2.87
CA THR A 413 -1.60 -38.91 -2.62
C THR A 413 -0.10 -38.79 -2.37
N LEU A 414 0.39 -39.58 -1.42
CA LEU A 414 1.78 -39.74 -1.07
C LEU A 414 2.17 -41.20 -1.35
N THR A 415 3.12 -41.40 -2.26
CA THR A 415 3.64 -42.72 -2.62
C THR A 415 5.01 -42.94 -1.98
N ILE A 416 5.19 -44.08 -1.32
CA ILE A 416 6.46 -44.49 -0.73
C ILE A 416 6.99 -45.74 -1.45
N THR A 417 8.25 -45.68 -1.86
CA THR A 417 8.98 -46.76 -2.55
C THR A 417 10.34 -46.99 -1.91
N CYS A 418 11.02 -48.08 -2.24
CA CYS A 418 12.34 -48.40 -1.67
C CYS A 418 13.38 -48.72 -2.75
N LEU A 419 14.59 -48.18 -2.58
CA LEU A 419 15.80 -48.59 -3.29
C LEU A 419 16.69 -49.43 -2.37
N CYS A 420 17.35 -50.43 -2.92
CA CYS A 420 18.39 -51.20 -2.23
C CYS A 420 19.76 -50.89 -2.84
N ARG A 421 20.77 -50.73 -1.98
CA ARG A 421 22.18 -50.61 -2.37
C ARG A 421 23.01 -51.64 -1.63
N GLN A 422 24.01 -52.20 -2.30
CA GLN A 422 25.06 -52.95 -1.64
C GLN A 422 26.30 -52.06 -1.50
N ASN A 423 26.94 -51.98 -0.33
CA ASN A 423 28.12 -51.13 -0.16
C ASN A 423 29.27 -51.70 -1.02
N GLY A 424 29.64 -50.97 -2.07
CA GLY A 424 30.66 -51.38 -3.05
C GLY A 424 30.19 -51.30 -4.51
N ASP A 425 28.88 -51.26 -4.76
CA ASP A 425 28.27 -51.02 -6.08
C ASP A 425 27.62 -49.63 -6.13
N ASP A 426 27.85 -48.88 -7.22
CA ASP A 426 27.21 -47.58 -7.47
C ASP A 426 25.76 -47.71 -7.99
N GLU A 427 25.31 -48.92 -8.35
CA GLU A 427 23.98 -49.16 -8.91
C GLU A 427 22.93 -49.48 -7.82
N ALA A 428 22.00 -48.54 -7.61
CA ALA A 428 20.84 -48.76 -6.75
C ALA A 428 19.76 -49.58 -7.49
N ARG A 429 19.27 -50.65 -6.86
CA ARG A 429 18.17 -51.47 -7.40
C ARG A 429 16.84 -51.04 -6.81
N LEU A 430 15.89 -50.65 -7.66
CA LEU A 430 14.50 -50.42 -7.24
C LEU A 430 13.85 -51.75 -6.85
N LEU A 431 13.27 -51.78 -5.65
CA LEU A 431 12.54 -52.93 -5.16
C LEU A 431 11.04 -52.74 -5.49
N GLU A 432 10.65 -53.18 -6.70
CA GLU A 432 9.27 -53.04 -7.22
C GLU A 432 8.22 -53.74 -6.35
N ASN A 433 8.64 -54.71 -5.53
CA ASN A 433 7.78 -55.41 -4.56
C ASN A 433 7.36 -54.51 -3.38
N PHE A 434 8.01 -53.37 -3.16
CA PHE A 434 7.65 -52.45 -2.09
C PHE A 434 7.07 -51.14 -2.63
N LYS A 435 5.76 -50.97 -2.42
CA LYS A 435 5.05 -49.73 -2.71
C LYS A 435 3.88 -49.53 -1.75
N VAL A 436 3.80 -48.34 -1.18
CA VAL A 436 2.74 -47.91 -0.27
C VAL A 436 2.16 -46.59 -0.76
N TYR A 437 0.86 -46.40 -0.56
CA TYR A 437 0.15 -45.16 -0.85
C TYR A 437 -0.53 -44.67 0.42
N ILE A 438 -0.45 -43.36 0.66
CA ILE A 438 -1.14 -42.66 1.74
C ILE A 438 -1.97 -41.57 1.10
N SER A 439 -3.28 -41.61 1.31
CA SER A 439 -4.25 -40.65 0.77
C SER A 439 -4.66 -39.61 1.80
N TYR A 440 -4.87 -38.38 1.34
CA TYR A 440 -5.52 -37.30 2.08
C TYR A 440 -6.65 -36.73 1.23
N THR A 441 -7.86 -36.64 1.80
CA THR A 441 -9.02 -36.03 1.15
C THR A 441 -9.22 -34.61 1.68
N ASN A 442 -9.39 -33.63 0.79
CA ASN A 442 -9.67 -32.25 1.17
C ASN A 442 -11.17 -32.06 1.45
N GLY A 443 -11.50 -31.16 2.37
CA GLY A 443 -12.88 -30.88 2.72
C GLY A 443 -13.68 -30.32 1.54
N GLU A 444 -14.95 -30.71 1.44
CA GLU A 444 -15.91 -30.17 0.47
C GLU A 444 -17.19 -29.74 1.17
N VAL A 445 -17.72 -28.59 0.80
CA VAL A 445 -18.99 -28.09 1.35
C VAL A 445 -19.95 -27.68 0.25
N GLU A 446 -21.24 -27.82 0.54
CA GLU A 446 -22.31 -27.26 -0.27
C GLU A 446 -23.14 -26.28 0.55
N TYR A 447 -23.71 -25.28 -0.12
CA TYR A 447 -24.56 -24.30 0.54
C TYR A 447 -26.00 -24.81 0.61
N ASN A 448 -26.53 -24.99 1.82
CA ASN A 448 -27.92 -25.38 2.01
C ASN A 448 -28.82 -24.13 2.03
N ASN A 449 -29.62 -23.96 0.97
CA ASN A 449 -30.55 -22.83 0.84
C ASN A 449 -31.68 -22.83 1.87
N GLU A 450 -32.08 -23.98 2.42
CA GLU A 450 -33.17 -24.09 3.39
C GLU A 450 -32.70 -23.70 4.80
N GLU A 451 -31.50 -24.15 5.17
CA GLU A 451 -30.93 -23.92 6.51
C GLU A 451 -30.07 -22.65 6.60
N GLY A 452 -29.61 -22.11 5.46
CA GLY A 452 -28.92 -20.82 5.36
C GLY A 452 -27.44 -20.84 5.76
N TYR A 453 -26.80 -22.01 5.76
CA TYR A 453 -25.38 -22.20 6.07
C TYR A 453 -24.74 -23.32 5.23
N TYR A 454 -23.41 -23.43 5.26
CA TYR A 454 -22.67 -24.46 4.53
C TYR A 454 -22.69 -25.82 5.26
N MET A 455 -22.99 -26.90 4.54
CA MET A 455 -22.97 -28.27 5.06
C MET A 455 -21.83 -29.09 4.43
N PRO A 456 -21.21 -30.01 5.19
CA PRO A 456 -20.14 -30.85 4.66
C PRO A 456 -20.69 -31.90 3.67
N VAL A 457 -20.04 -32.00 2.52
CA VAL A 457 -20.23 -33.07 1.52
C VAL A 457 -19.18 -34.15 1.73
N THR A 458 -17.92 -33.74 1.86
CA THR A 458 -16.76 -34.61 2.01
C THR A 458 -15.96 -34.13 3.23
N ASN A 459 -15.68 -35.03 4.18
CA ASN A 459 -14.86 -34.71 5.34
C ASN A 459 -13.37 -34.66 4.96
N ASP A 460 -12.64 -33.71 5.54
CA ASP A 460 -11.19 -33.69 5.41
C ASP A 460 -10.54 -34.75 6.31
N GLY A 461 -9.45 -35.36 5.84
CA GLY A 461 -8.72 -36.33 6.65
C GLY A 461 -7.67 -37.10 5.87
N ILE A 462 -6.65 -37.55 6.60
CA ILE A 462 -5.69 -38.54 6.11
C ILE A 462 -6.25 -39.95 6.39
N SER A 463 -6.03 -40.89 5.48
CA SER A 463 -6.48 -42.27 5.65
C SER A 463 -5.67 -42.98 6.73
N GLU A 464 -6.28 -43.21 7.91
CA GLU A 464 -5.65 -43.96 9.00
C GLU A 464 -5.27 -45.38 8.57
N SER A 465 -6.12 -46.03 7.77
CA SER A 465 -5.82 -47.37 7.23
C SER A 465 -4.60 -47.39 6.32
N ASP A 466 -4.33 -46.31 5.60
CA ASP A 466 -3.14 -46.21 4.75
C ASP A 466 -1.88 -46.04 5.61
N LEU A 467 -1.97 -45.26 6.69
CA LEU A 467 -0.87 -45.04 7.64
C LEU A 467 -0.50 -46.31 8.41
N ASP A 468 -1.49 -47.10 8.83
CA ASP A 468 -1.23 -48.37 9.51
C ASP A 468 -0.64 -49.41 8.55
N ASN A 469 -1.17 -49.51 7.34
CA ASN A 469 -0.60 -50.34 6.27
C ASN A 469 0.82 -49.90 5.87
N TYR A 470 1.13 -48.61 5.96
CA TYR A 470 2.49 -48.09 5.78
C TYR A 470 3.43 -48.61 6.85
N LEU A 471 3.06 -48.45 8.12
CA LEU A 471 3.86 -48.89 9.26
C LEU A 471 4.18 -50.39 9.18
N ASP A 472 3.15 -51.22 9.06
CA ASP A 472 3.28 -52.68 9.01
C ASP A 472 4.17 -53.12 7.85
N LYS A 473 3.92 -52.58 6.64
CA LYS A 473 4.70 -52.95 5.46
C LYS A 473 6.15 -52.54 5.56
N VAL A 474 6.46 -51.36 6.10
CA VAL A 474 7.84 -50.91 6.26
C VAL A 474 8.60 -51.83 7.21
N ILE A 475 8.01 -52.15 8.37
CA ILE A 475 8.65 -53.00 9.38
C ILE A 475 8.86 -54.41 8.84
N ASP A 476 7.83 -55.02 8.26
CA ASP A 476 7.91 -56.35 7.66
C ASP A 476 8.96 -56.38 6.54
N PHE A 477 8.99 -55.35 5.70
CA PHE A 477 9.93 -55.26 4.60
C PHE A 477 11.38 -55.12 5.09
N ILE A 478 11.63 -54.30 6.11
CA ILE A 478 12.96 -54.19 6.73
C ILE A 478 13.36 -55.53 7.34
N ASN A 479 12.48 -56.22 8.06
CA ASN A 479 12.81 -57.51 8.68
C ASN A 479 13.10 -58.61 7.65
N VAL A 480 12.42 -58.59 6.51
CA VAL A 480 12.64 -59.56 5.42
C VAL A 480 13.90 -59.24 4.61
N GLU A 481 14.09 -57.99 4.22
CA GLU A 481 15.22 -57.61 3.37
C GLU A 481 16.51 -57.43 4.17
N LEU A 482 16.41 -57.01 5.43
CA LEU A 482 17.51 -56.99 6.39
C LEU A 482 17.28 -58.08 7.46
N GLU A 483 17.37 -59.35 7.05
CA GLU A 483 17.20 -60.51 7.95
C GLU A 483 18.20 -60.47 9.12
N SER A 484 17.72 -60.85 10.32
CA SER A 484 18.54 -60.95 11.53
C SER A 484 19.43 -62.20 11.47
N LEU A 485 20.74 -61.98 11.30
CA LEU A 485 21.69 -63.09 11.25
C LEU A 485 21.84 -63.81 12.59
N LYS A 486 21.57 -63.13 13.72
CA LYS A 486 21.49 -63.77 15.04
C LYS A 486 20.39 -64.83 15.07
N GLU A 487 19.17 -64.46 14.70
CA GLU A 487 18.03 -65.39 14.68
C GLU A 487 18.23 -66.51 13.67
N TYR A 488 18.79 -66.19 12.50
CA TYR A 488 19.15 -67.17 11.50
C TYR A 488 20.17 -68.18 12.05
N VAL A 489 21.25 -67.71 12.71
CA VAL A 489 22.27 -68.57 13.32
C VAL A 489 21.69 -69.43 14.43
N ASP A 490 20.84 -68.89 15.30
CA ASP A 490 20.16 -69.66 16.35
C ASP A 490 19.34 -70.82 15.75
N SER A 491 18.71 -70.59 14.59
CA SER A 491 17.93 -71.62 13.90
C SER A 491 18.77 -72.76 13.31
N ILE A 492 19.95 -72.46 12.74
CA ILE A 492 20.81 -73.46 12.07
C ILE A 492 21.83 -74.13 13.01
N SER A 493 22.17 -73.48 14.12
CA SER A 493 23.23 -73.95 15.04
C SER A 493 22.90 -75.31 15.63
N TYR A 494 21.63 -75.56 15.95
CA TYR A 494 21.16 -76.85 16.45
C TYR A 494 21.35 -77.98 15.42
N GLU A 495 21.08 -77.70 14.14
CA GLU A 495 21.20 -78.69 13.06
C GLU A 495 22.67 -78.99 12.74
N ARG A 496 23.51 -77.96 12.63
CA ARG A 496 24.95 -78.11 12.34
C ARG A 496 25.70 -78.90 13.41
N VAL A 497 25.40 -78.65 14.69
CA VAL A 497 26.02 -79.37 15.82
C VAL A 497 25.57 -80.84 15.85
N LYS A 498 24.32 -81.14 15.49
CA LYS A 498 23.79 -82.51 15.41
C LYS A 498 24.42 -83.34 14.29
N GLU A 499 24.84 -82.70 13.21
CA GLU A 499 25.54 -83.34 12.07
C GLU A 499 27.06 -83.44 12.25
N GLY A 500 27.60 -83.00 13.40
CA GLY A 500 29.03 -83.07 13.72
C GLY A 500 29.87 -81.92 13.16
N GLY A 501 29.23 -80.82 12.72
CA GLY A 501 29.89 -79.59 12.28
C GLY A 501 30.30 -78.67 13.44
N THR A 502 31.16 -77.71 13.14
CA THR A 502 31.58 -76.64 14.06
C THR A 502 30.52 -75.53 14.12
N SER A 503 30.36 -74.92 15.30
CA SER A 503 29.48 -73.76 15.49
C SER A 503 29.92 -72.60 14.58
N PRO A 504 29.00 -71.83 13.97
CA PRO A 504 29.34 -70.64 13.18
C PRO A 504 29.76 -69.42 14.03
N ILE A 505 29.64 -69.53 15.36
CA ILE A 505 29.95 -68.49 16.35
C ILE A 505 31.05 -68.96 17.31
N ALA A 506 31.91 -68.02 17.71
CA ALA A 506 33.01 -68.26 18.64
C ALA A 506 32.49 -68.58 20.06
N ASP A 507 32.75 -69.81 20.53
CA ASP A 507 32.34 -70.25 21.88
C ASP A 507 33.04 -69.45 22.98
N ARG A 508 32.27 -68.91 23.94
CA ARG A 508 32.74 -68.14 25.12
C ARG A 508 33.48 -66.84 24.80
N VAL A 509 33.22 -66.24 23.64
CA VAL A 509 33.73 -64.90 23.30
C VAL A 509 32.56 -63.92 23.29
N TYR A 510 32.60 -62.98 24.23
CA TYR A 510 31.57 -61.94 24.37
C TYR A 510 31.95 -60.71 23.56
N CYS A 511 30.95 -60.09 22.95
CA CYS A 511 31.09 -58.75 22.36
C CYS A 511 31.23 -57.71 23.48
N ASP A 512 32.25 -56.85 23.42
CA ASP A 512 32.46 -55.78 24.40
C ASP A 512 31.36 -54.69 24.35
N GLU A 513 30.63 -54.57 23.23
CA GLU A 513 29.60 -53.54 23.03
C GLU A 513 28.19 -53.98 23.45
N CYS A 514 27.81 -55.22 23.14
CA CYS A 514 26.46 -55.73 23.43
C CYS A 514 26.43 -56.87 24.45
N GLU A 515 27.59 -57.31 24.96
CA GLU A 515 27.75 -58.38 25.96
C GLU A 515 27.23 -59.77 25.53
N GLU A 516 26.97 -59.98 24.23
CA GLU A 516 26.42 -61.23 23.71
C GLU A 516 27.47 -62.10 22.97
N GLU A 517 27.28 -63.43 22.98
CA GLU A 517 28.19 -64.44 22.42
C GLU A 517 27.96 -64.73 20.91
N TYR A 518 27.87 -63.69 20.09
CA TYR A 518 27.53 -63.82 18.65
C TYR A 518 28.64 -63.40 17.69
N ILE A 519 29.91 -63.61 18.04
CA ILE A 519 31.03 -63.29 17.15
C ILE A 519 31.18 -64.35 16.04
N CYS A 520 31.03 -63.92 14.78
CA CYS A 520 31.07 -64.79 13.62
C CYS A 520 32.47 -65.36 13.37
N ILE A 521 32.55 -66.67 13.14
CA ILE A 521 33.77 -67.37 12.70
C ILE A 521 33.61 -68.07 11.33
N ASP A 522 32.43 -67.96 10.72
CA ASP A 522 32.09 -68.56 9.43
C ASP A 522 32.01 -67.48 8.34
N GLU A 523 33.04 -67.40 7.49
CA GLU A 523 33.12 -66.47 6.35
C GLU A 523 31.95 -66.58 5.37
N SER A 524 31.19 -67.68 5.38
CA SER A 524 30.01 -67.83 4.52
C SER A 524 28.78 -67.04 4.99
N LEU A 525 28.76 -66.59 6.25
CA LEU A 525 27.65 -65.86 6.84
C LEU A 525 27.90 -64.35 6.90
N ALA A 526 29.05 -63.94 7.43
CA ALA A 526 29.47 -62.55 7.54
C ALA A 526 31.00 -62.48 7.64
N GLU A 527 31.56 -61.27 7.60
CA GLU A 527 33.00 -61.09 7.83
C GLU A 527 33.39 -61.64 9.22
N VAL A 528 34.45 -62.45 9.24
CA VAL A 528 34.94 -63.09 10.47
C VAL A 528 35.34 -62.02 11.49
N GLY A 529 34.86 -62.19 12.72
CA GLY A 529 35.08 -61.24 13.80
C GLY A 529 33.96 -60.21 13.99
N ILE A 530 32.97 -60.13 13.10
CA ILE A 530 31.76 -59.30 13.31
C ILE A 530 30.83 -59.97 14.32
N CYS A 531 30.32 -59.20 15.28
CA CYS A 531 29.20 -59.61 16.13
C CYS A 531 27.89 -59.56 15.34
N LEU A 532 27.20 -60.69 15.18
CA LEU A 532 25.95 -60.79 14.41
C LEU A 532 24.74 -60.09 15.07
N ASN A 533 24.85 -59.71 16.36
CA ASN A 533 23.80 -58.99 17.09
C ASN A 533 23.87 -57.46 16.91
N CYS A 534 25.08 -56.88 16.82
CA CYS A 534 25.27 -55.43 16.84
C CYS A 534 26.16 -54.88 15.70
N GLY A 535 26.87 -55.76 14.98
CA GLY A 535 27.75 -55.38 13.86
C GLY A 535 29.16 -54.94 14.27
N THR A 536 29.52 -54.95 15.56
CA THR A 536 30.88 -54.57 15.98
C THR A 536 31.92 -55.57 15.49
N TYR A 537 32.97 -55.07 14.85
CA TYR A 537 34.07 -55.88 14.34
C TYR A 537 35.19 -56.02 15.37
N TYR A 538 35.61 -57.27 15.59
CA TYR A 538 36.78 -57.61 16.37
C TYR A 538 37.78 -58.38 15.52
N LYS A 539 39.06 -58.11 15.72
CA LYS A 539 40.09 -59.02 15.23
C LYS A 539 40.13 -60.23 16.15
N ILE A 540 39.79 -61.40 15.64
CA ILE A 540 39.83 -62.65 16.42
C ILE A 540 41.03 -63.51 16.03
N SER A 541 41.50 -64.35 16.96
CA SER A 541 42.56 -65.33 16.72
C SER A 541 42.28 -66.62 17.49
N GLU A 542 42.76 -67.74 16.97
CA GLU A 542 42.71 -69.03 17.65
C GLU A 542 43.95 -69.17 18.56
N CYS A 543 43.75 -69.55 19.82
CA CYS A 543 44.85 -69.74 20.77
C CYS A 543 45.66 -71.00 20.40
N GLU A 544 46.95 -70.83 20.12
CA GLU A 544 47.85 -71.93 19.73
C GLU A 544 47.99 -73.04 20.78
N ARG A 545 47.62 -72.76 22.04
CA ARG A 545 47.68 -73.73 23.14
C ARG A 545 46.37 -74.49 23.36
N CYS A 546 45.24 -73.80 23.42
CA CYS A 546 43.95 -74.40 23.80
C CYS A 546 42.95 -74.53 22.64
N GLY A 547 43.25 -73.97 21.46
CA GLY A 547 42.38 -73.98 20.28
C GLY A 547 41.11 -73.13 20.42
N GLN A 548 40.98 -72.31 21.47
CA GLN A 548 39.83 -71.43 21.65
C GLN A 548 40.05 -70.09 20.95
N TYR A 549 38.99 -69.56 20.35
CA TYR A 549 38.96 -68.21 19.80
C TYR A 549 38.98 -67.16 20.93
N PHE A 550 39.63 -66.03 20.66
CA PHE A 550 39.65 -64.87 21.56
C PHE A 550 39.84 -63.58 20.74
N ILE A 551 39.51 -62.43 21.34
CA ILE A 551 39.73 -61.11 20.73
C ILE A 551 41.22 -60.74 20.85
N ASP A 552 41.87 -60.49 19.73
CA ASP A 552 43.29 -60.16 19.63
C ASP A 552 43.50 -58.63 19.61
N TYR A 553 43.68 -58.05 20.80
CA TYR A 553 43.93 -56.60 20.95
C TYR A 553 45.39 -56.21 20.66
N GLU A 554 46.36 -57.10 20.89
CA GLU A 554 47.79 -56.77 20.93
C GLU A 554 48.53 -57.09 19.62
N GLY A 555 47.95 -57.87 18.72
CA GLY A 555 48.54 -58.18 17.41
C GLY A 555 49.87 -58.93 17.49
N ALA A 556 50.14 -59.62 18.60
CA ALA A 556 51.40 -60.32 18.86
C ALA A 556 51.67 -61.46 17.85
N GLU A 557 52.94 -61.80 17.61
CA GLU A 557 53.34 -62.91 16.72
C GLU A 557 52.89 -64.29 17.21
N ILE A 558 52.79 -64.48 18.52
CA ILE A 558 52.33 -65.72 19.15
C ILE A 558 50.89 -65.49 19.66
N LYS A 559 49.93 -66.29 19.19
CA LYS A 559 48.51 -66.14 19.53
C LYS A 559 48.14 -66.96 20.76
N ILE A 560 48.13 -66.34 21.93
CA ILE A 560 47.78 -66.98 23.21
C ILE A 560 46.67 -66.17 23.88
N CYS A 561 45.57 -66.83 24.26
CA CYS A 561 44.47 -66.19 25.00
C CYS A 561 44.90 -65.79 26.43
N ASP A 562 44.20 -64.83 27.04
CA ASP A 562 44.55 -64.29 28.37
C ASP A 562 44.68 -65.35 29.46
N GLN A 563 43.83 -66.38 29.44
CA GLN A 563 43.91 -67.49 30.40
C GLN A 563 45.20 -68.30 30.24
N CYS A 564 45.63 -68.54 28.99
CA CYS A 564 46.87 -69.24 28.71
C CYS A 564 48.10 -68.35 28.91
N LYS A 565 47.99 -67.03 28.70
CA LYS A 565 49.04 -66.04 28.96
C LYS A 565 49.31 -65.92 30.46
N GLN A 566 48.26 -65.85 31.28
CA GLN A 566 48.35 -65.88 32.75
C GLN A 566 48.99 -67.16 33.29
N TYR A 567 48.84 -68.29 32.60
CA TYR A 567 49.55 -69.52 32.98
C TYR A 567 51.06 -69.40 32.72
N TYR A 568 51.47 -68.81 31.59
CA TYR A 568 52.89 -68.60 31.27
C TYR A 568 53.54 -67.51 32.14
N ASP A 569 52.82 -66.46 32.52
CA ASP A 569 53.35 -65.38 33.38
C ASP A 569 53.51 -65.79 34.87
N ARG A 570 52.94 -66.94 35.26
CA ARG A 570 53.04 -67.51 36.63
C ARG A 570 54.12 -68.58 36.78
N GLU A 571 54.71 -69.04 35.69
CA GLU A 571 55.95 -69.86 35.67
C GLU A 571 57.18 -68.94 35.56
#